data_AF-D5A866-F1
#
_entry.id   AF-D5A866-F1
#
_cell.length_a   1.000
_cell.length_b   1.000
_cell.length_c   1.000
_cell.angle_alpha   90.00
_cell.angle_beta   90.00
_cell.angle_gamma   90.00
#
_symmetry.space_group_name_H-M   'P 1'
#
loop_
_entity.id
_entity.type
_entity.pdbx_description
1 polymer ?
#
loop_
_entity_poly.entity_id
_entity_poly.type
_entity_poly.pdbx_seq_one_letter_code
_entity_poly.pdbx_strand_id
1 'polypeptide(L)'
;MVERARRTATFRLVILKGRMYIRTYTKSFQTRDVFTIWGLIQLMENYGWMLPDLDLMFDCVDWPVIKAKAYANASLPPPPPLFRYCGDDKSLDIAFPDWSFWGWAEVNTRPWDGLLNDILKGAKKLKWEDRDPTAFWKGNPYVAAVREDLMKCNLSDRNARLYNQDWIKESGQGYKHSKLPDQCHHRCVCPHSF
;
A
#
# COMPACT_ATOMS: atom_id res chain seq x y z
N MET A 1 27.03 3.25 -3.16
CA MET A 1 26.01 2.33 -3.69
C MET A 1 24.60 2.86 -3.46
N VAL A 2 24.22 3.16 -2.22
CA VAL A 2 22.90 3.70 -1.82
C VAL A 2 22.51 5.00 -2.54
N GLU A 3 23.43 5.96 -2.65
CA GLU A 3 23.20 7.25 -3.34
C GLU A 3 22.69 7.13 -4.79
N ARG A 4 22.98 6.03 -5.49
CA ARG A 4 22.46 5.81 -6.84
C ARG A 4 20.93 5.67 -6.89
N ALA A 5 20.29 5.32 -5.76
CA ALA A 5 18.84 5.25 -5.65
C ALA A 5 18.17 6.64 -5.55
N ARG A 6 18.95 7.69 -5.24
CA ARG A 6 18.45 9.08 -5.09
C ARG A 6 17.69 9.59 -6.30
N ARG A 7 17.98 9.06 -7.50
CA ARG A 7 17.32 9.43 -8.76
C ARG A 7 15.79 9.35 -8.71
N THR A 8 15.24 8.47 -7.88
CA THR A 8 13.78 8.28 -7.72
C THR A 8 13.34 8.39 -6.26
N ALA A 9 14.26 8.26 -5.29
CA ALA A 9 13.93 8.30 -3.87
C ALA A 9 13.15 9.56 -3.47
N THR A 10 12.09 9.35 -2.68
CA THR A 10 11.32 10.40 -2.00
C THR A 10 12.10 10.97 -0.81
N PHE A 11 12.68 10.09 0.01
CA PHE A 11 13.52 10.49 1.15
C PHE A 11 14.64 9.47 1.41
N ARG A 12 15.68 9.93 2.09
CA ARG A 12 16.74 9.11 2.67
C ARG A 12 16.59 9.08 4.18
N LEU A 13 16.82 7.92 4.77
CA LEU A 13 16.86 7.71 6.20
C LEU A 13 18.23 7.15 6.60
N VAL A 14 18.85 7.76 7.60
CA VAL A 14 20.10 7.28 8.18
C VAL A 14 19.88 7.04 9.67
N ILE A 15 20.22 5.85 10.16
CA ILE A 15 20.35 5.59 11.59
C ILE A 15 21.85 5.57 11.88
N LEU A 16 22.29 6.45 12.78
CA LEU A 16 23.68 6.56 13.17
C LEU A 16 23.76 6.71 14.68
N LYS A 17 24.41 5.76 15.36
CA LYS A 17 24.59 5.73 16.82
C LYS A 17 23.26 5.94 17.56
N GLY A 18 22.24 5.19 17.14
CA GLY A 18 20.90 5.23 17.74
C GLY A 18 20.09 6.51 17.46
N ARG A 19 20.53 7.36 16.53
CA ARG A 19 19.79 8.56 16.11
C ARG A 19 19.34 8.44 14.67
N MET A 20 18.07 8.73 14.41
CA MET A 20 17.48 8.74 13.08
C MET A 20 17.56 10.13 12.45
N TYR A 21 18.04 10.19 11.22
CA TYR A 21 18.16 11.39 10.39
C TYR A 21 17.40 11.19 9.09
N ILE A 22 16.59 12.16 8.71
CA ILE A 22 15.77 12.09 7.50
C ILE A 22 16.12 13.26 6.60
N ARG A 23 16.32 12.96 5.30
CA ARG A 23 16.47 13.96 4.25
C ARG A 23 15.42 13.72 3.18
N THR A 24 14.48 14.64 3.06
CA THR A 24 13.49 14.63 1.98
C THR A 24 14.11 15.17 0.69
N TYR A 25 13.91 14.45 -0.41
CA TYR A 25 14.35 14.88 -1.75
C TYR A 25 13.21 15.43 -2.58
N THR A 26 12.03 14.81 -2.50
CA THR A 26 10.82 15.27 -3.17
C THR A 26 9.62 15.09 -2.24
N LYS A 27 8.56 15.87 -2.47
CA LYS A 27 7.32 15.76 -1.72
C LYS A 27 6.63 14.44 -2.07
N SER A 28 6.28 13.65 -1.07
CA SER A 28 5.53 12.41 -1.25
C SER A 28 4.10 12.70 -1.73
N PHE A 29 3.49 11.71 -2.39
CA PHE A 29 2.06 11.76 -2.64
C PHE A 29 1.33 11.67 -1.30
N GLN A 30 0.55 12.69 -0.97
CA GLN A 30 -0.18 12.75 0.31
C GLN A 30 0.76 12.53 1.51
N THR A 31 0.30 11.94 2.61
CA THR A 31 1.08 11.72 3.83
C THR A 31 1.75 10.36 3.91
N ARG A 32 1.98 9.68 2.77
CA ARG A 32 2.54 8.33 2.74
C ARG A 32 3.93 8.23 3.39
N ASP A 33 4.79 9.23 3.14
CA ASP A 33 6.10 9.30 3.78
C ASP A 33 5.99 9.51 5.29
N VAL A 34 5.07 10.37 5.75
CA VAL A 34 4.83 10.63 7.17
C VAL A 34 4.48 9.35 7.92
N PHE A 35 3.56 8.54 7.39
CA PHE A 35 3.16 7.27 8.01
C PHE A 35 4.27 6.21 7.96
N THR A 36 5.05 6.14 6.86
CA THR A 36 6.22 5.26 6.78
C THR A 36 7.29 5.65 7.81
N ILE A 37 7.55 6.95 7.96
CA ILE A 37 8.46 7.48 8.99
C ILE A 37 7.92 7.17 10.39
N TRP A 38 6.61 7.31 10.61
CA TRP A 38 5.98 6.98 11.89
C TRP A 38 6.16 5.51 12.27
N GLY A 39 6.09 4.59 11.31
CA GLY A 39 6.42 3.18 11.53
C GLY A 39 7.87 2.94 11.93
N LEU A 40 8.80 3.65 11.29
CA LEU A 40 10.23 3.56 11.60
C LEU A 40 10.58 4.17 12.96
N ILE A 41 9.88 5.23 13.38
CA ILE A 41 10.01 5.79 14.74
C ILE A 41 9.56 4.75 15.78
N GLN A 42 8.42 4.08 15.59
CA GLN A 42 8.00 3.02 16.49
C GLN A 42 9.00 1.85 16.53
N LEU A 43 9.61 1.49 15.40
CA LEU A 43 10.67 0.49 15.37
C LEU A 43 11.87 0.93 16.23
N MET A 44 12.28 2.19 16.15
CA MET A 44 13.35 2.76 17.00
C MET A 44 12.98 2.77 18.48
N GLU A 45 11.75 3.14 18.83
CA GLU A 45 11.30 3.22 20.23
C GLU A 45 11.25 1.85 20.89
N ASN A 46 10.79 0.83 20.17
CA ASN A 46 10.63 -0.52 20.71
C ASN A 46 11.89 -1.38 20.60
N TYR A 47 12.71 -1.17 19.56
CA TYR A 47 13.82 -2.05 19.21
C TYR A 47 15.12 -1.30 18.89
N GLY A 48 15.25 -0.02 19.25
CA GLY A 48 16.40 0.82 18.89
C GLY A 48 17.76 0.26 19.31
N TRP A 49 17.82 -0.49 20.42
CA TRP A 49 19.05 -1.15 20.87
C TRP A 49 19.48 -2.34 19.99
N MET A 50 18.58 -2.87 19.17
CA MET A 50 18.84 -3.94 18.19
C MET A 50 19.17 -3.39 16.80
N LEU A 51 18.86 -2.12 16.53
CA LEU A 51 19.04 -1.53 15.21
C LEU A 51 20.50 -1.12 14.99
N PRO A 52 21.17 -1.65 13.95
CA PRO A 52 22.50 -1.19 13.60
C PRO A 52 22.46 0.20 12.97
N ASP A 53 23.64 0.74 12.68
CA ASP A 53 23.75 1.89 11.78
C ASP A 53 23.26 1.49 10.38
N LEU A 54 22.38 2.31 9.80
CA LEU A 54 21.68 2.03 8.54
C LEU A 54 21.67 3.25 7.64
N ASP A 55 21.67 3.02 6.33
CA ASP A 55 21.54 4.04 5.28
C ASP A 55 20.56 3.55 4.21
N LEU A 56 19.34 4.07 4.25
CA LEU A 56 18.20 3.57 3.48
C LEU A 56 17.63 4.66 2.56
N MET A 57 17.19 4.24 1.38
CA MET A 57 16.51 5.09 0.40
C MET A 57 15.09 4.59 0.24
N PHE A 58 14.11 5.48 0.36
CA PHE A 58 12.69 5.16 0.21
C PHE A 58 12.10 5.91 -0.96
N ASP A 59 11.27 5.22 -1.74
CA ASP A 59 10.44 5.83 -2.78
C ASP A 59 8.97 5.50 -2.52
N CYS A 60 8.19 6.55 -2.27
CA CYS A 60 6.83 6.45 -1.75
C CYS A 60 5.74 6.37 -2.83
N VAL A 61 6.11 6.17 -4.09
CA VAL A 61 5.19 6.04 -5.23
C VAL A 61 4.72 4.58 -5.40
N ASP A 62 3.68 4.37 -6.21
CA ASP A 62 2.97 3.09 -6.34
C ASP A 62 3.76 1.97 -7.03
N TRP A 63 4.53 2.26 -8.08
CA TRP A 63 5.10 1.22 -8.96
C TRP A 63 6.60 0.96 -8.73
N PRO A 64 7.08 -0.29 -8.79
CA PRO A 64 8.49 -0.61 -8.63
C PRO A 64 9.32 -0.15 -9.84
N VAL A 65 10.51 0.41 -9.60
CA VAL A 65 11.30 1.14 -10.61
C VAL A 65 12.66 0.51 -10.93
N ILE A 66 13.20 -0.35 -10.06
CA ILE A 66 14.47 -1.02 -10.30
C ILE A 66 14.22 -2.30 -11.10
N LYS A 67 14.21 -2.19 -12.43
CA LYS A 67 13.91 -3.32 -13.31
C LYS A 67 15.08 -4.32 -13.37
N ALA A 68 14.81 -5.60 -13.11
CA ALA A 68 15.82 -6.66 -13.08
C ALA A 68 16.63 -6.77 -14.39
N LYS A 69 15.95 -6.61 -15.53
CA LYS A 69 16.59 -6.61 -16.87
C LYS A 69 17.72 -5.59 -17.02
N ALA A 70 17.67 -4.47 -16.29
CA ALA A 70 18.70 -3.43 -16.37
C ALA A 70 20.00 -3.82 -15.64
N TYR A 71 19.97 -4.92 -14.87
CA TYR A 71 21.07 -5.40 -14.04
C TYR A 71 21.41 -6.89 -14.33
N ALA A 72 20.97 -7.42 -15.47
CA ALA A 72 21.18 -8.83 -15.83
C ALA A 72 22.65 -9.15 -16.21
N ASN A 73 23.45 -8.14 -16.55
CA ASN A 73 24.85 -8.31 -16.89
C ASN A 73 25.73 -8.11 -15.65
N ALA A 74 26.52 -9.13 -15.30
CA ALA A 74 27.43 -9.12 -14.15
C ALA A 74 28.53 -8.04 -14.21
N SER A 75 28.83 -7.52 -15.41
CA SER A 75 29.76 -6.39 -15.59
C SER A 75 29.14 -5.03 -15.24
N LEU A 76 27.81 -4.96 -15.05
CA LEU A 76 27.14 -3.73 -14.65
C LEU A 76 27.22 -3.54 -13.12
N PRO A 77 27.25 -2.29 -12.64
CA PRO A 77 27.19 -2.03 -11.21
C PRO A 77 25.91 -2.63 -10.61
N PRO A 78 25.96 -3.23 -9.40
CA PRO A 78 24.81 -3.88 -8.78
C PRO A 78 23.61 -2.92 -8.64
N PRO A 79 22.38 -3.43 -8.57
CA PRO A 79 21.20 -2.59 -8.38
C PRO A 79 21.34 -1.75 -7.11
N PRO A 80 20.96 -0.45 -7.14
CA PRO A 80 20.94 0.34 -5.93
C PRO A 80 19.80 -0.16 -5.01
N PRO A 81 20.03 -0.29 -3.69
CA PRO A 81 18.97 -0.66 -2.77
C PRO A 81 17.95 0.48 -2.69
N LEU A 82 16.68 0.18 -2.94
CA LEU A 82 15.58 1.13 -2.87
C LEU A 82 14.38 0.45 -2.22
N PHE A 83 13.88 1.02 -1.13
CA PHE A 83 12.70 0.54 -0.43
C PHE A 83 11.44 1.12 -1.06
N ARG A 84 10.45 0.26 -1.27
CA ARG A 84 9.13 0.58 -1.83
C ARG A 84 8.05 -0.26 -1.18
N TYR A 85 6.81 0.01 -1.55
CA TYR A 85 5.63 -0.64 -0.97
C TYR A 85 5.19 -1.91 -1.71
N CYS A 86 5.73 -2.16 -2.89
CA CYS A 86 5.43 -3.34 -3.68
C CYS A 86 6.63 -3.73 -4.57
N GLY A 87 6.57 -4.95 -5.09
CA GLY A 87 7.54 -5.50 -6.04
C GLY A 87 6.89 -6.65 -6.82
N ASP A 88 7.49 -6.97 -7.96
CA ASP A 88 7.17 -8.11 -8.81
C ASP A 88 8.45 -8.88 -9.20
N ASP A 89 8.29 -10.04 -9.84
CA ASP A 89 9.40 -10.90 -10.32
C ASP A 89 10.33 -10.22 -11.34
N LYS A 90 9.97 -9.05 -11.84
CA LYS A 90 10.72 -8.26 -12.82
C LYS A 90 11.37 -7.03 -12.19
N SER A 91 11.25 -6.87 -10.87
CA SER A 91 11.76 -5.74 -10.10
C SER A 91 12.71 -6.20 -8.99
N LEU A 92 13.59 -5.29 -8.58
CA LEU A 92 14.60 -5.50 -7.54
C LEU A 92 14.44 -4.49 -6.38
N ASP A 93 13.30 -3.78 -6.34
CA ASP A 93 12.93 -2.92 -5.22
C ASP A 93 12.71 -3.78 -3.97
N ILE A 94 13.12 -3.28 -2.82
CA ILE A 94 12.97 -3.98 -1.54
C ILE A 94 11.59 -3.63 -0.98
N ALA A 95 10.71 -4.62 -0.91
CA ALA A 95 9.38 -4.44 -0.36
C ALA A 95 9.45 -4.09 1.14
N PHE A 96 8.72 -3.06 1.53
CA PHE A 96 8.56 -2.56 2.89
C PHE A 96 7.06 -2.49 3.22
N PRO A 97 6.65 -2.75 4.48
CA PRO A 97 5.27 -2.55 4.89
C PRO A 97 4.78 -1.15 4.50
N ASP A 98 3.68 -1.10 3.75
CA ASP A 98 3.21 0.19 3.24
C ASP A 98 2.70 1.10 4.36
N TRP A 99 2.52 2.38 4.00
CA TRP A 99 2.05 3.39 4.93
C TRP A 99 0.69 3.04 5.54
N SER A 100 -0.12 2.23 4.86
CA SER A 100 -1.48 1.88 5.27
C SER A 100 -1.54 1.04 6.54
N PHE A 101 -0.43 0.36 6.92
CA PHE A 101 -0.32 -0.31 8.22
C PHE A 101 -0.52 0.66 9.39
N TRP A 102 -0.04 1.90 9.25
CA TRP A 102 -0.22 2.96 10.25
C TRP A 102 -1.39 3.89 9.95
N GLY A 103 -2.08 3.65 8.83
CA GLY A 103 -3.26 4.38 8.41
C GLY A 103 -3.03 5.23 7.17
N TRP A 104 -4.12 5.81 6.69
CA TRP A 104 -4.11 6.72 5.55
C TRP A 104 -5.26 7.72 5.69
N ALA A 105 -4.95 8.88 6.26
CA ALA A 105 -5.93 9.86 6.69
C ALA A 105 -6.78 10.40 5.52
N GLU A 106 -6.16 10.60 4.37
CA GLU A 106 -6.76 11.14 3.16
C GLU A 106 -7.89 10.27 2.60
N VAL A 107 -7.88 8.97 2.91
CA VAL A 107 -8.92 8.01 2.51
C VAL A 107 -9.66 7.40 3.70
N ASN A 108 -9.55 8.03 4.89
CA ASN A 108 -10.20 7.58 6.12
C ASN A 108 -9.89 6.12 6.49
N THR A 109 -8.69 5.65 6.19
CA THR A 109 -8.22 4.32 6.58
C THR A 109 -7.51 4.42 7.92
N ARG A 110 -7.99 3.65 8.90
CA ARG A 110 -7.42 3.59 10.25
C ARG A 110 -6.15 2.72 10.27
N PRO A 111 -5.28 2.85 11.29
CA PRO A 111 -4.19 1.91 11.52
C PRO A 111 -4.70 0.46 11.55
N TRP A 112 -3.83 -0.46 11.13
CA TRP A 112 -4.17 -1.87 10.89
C TRP A 112 -4.83 -2.53 12.11
N ASP A 113 -4.31 -2.34 13.32
CA ASP A 113 -4.88 -2.96 14.53
C ASP A 113 -6.33 -2.54 14.79
N GLY A 114 -6.62 -1.26 14.60
CA GLY A 114 -7.98 -0.75 14.69
C GLY A 114 -8.84 -1.33 13.57
N LEU A 115 -8.38 -1.21 12.32
CA LEU A 115 -9.11 -1.69 11.15
C LEU A 115 -9.44 -3.20 11.24
N LEU A 116 -8.48 -4.03 11.63
CA LEU A 116 -8.65 -5.47 11.84
C LEU A 116 -9.77 -5.75 12.85
N ASN A 117 -9.79 -5.03 13.98
CA ASN A 117 -10.85 -5.18 14.97
C ASN A 117 -12.24 -4.85 14.41
N ASP A 118 -12.37 -3.81 13.58
CA ASP A 118 -13.65 -3.49 12.94
C ASP A 118 -14.04 -4.52 11.88
N ILE A 119 -13.10 -5.04 11.10
CA ILE A 119 -13.34 -6.12 10.14
C ILE A 119 -13.83 -7.37 10.87
N LEU A 120 -13.18 -7.76 11.97
CA LEU A 120 -13.58 -8.90 12.78
C LEU A 120 -14.98 -8.70 13.40
N LYS A 121 -15.31 -7.49 13.86
CA LYS A 121 -16.67 -7.15 14.32
C LYS A 121 -17.69 -7.23 13.19
N GLY A 122 -17.35 -6.71 12.00
CA GLY A 122 -18.18 -6.80 10.79
C GLY A 122 -18.45 -8.24 10.37
N ALA A 123 -17.40 -9.07 10.34
CA ALA A 123 -17.47 -10.49 10.00
C ALA A 123 -18.34 -11.32 10.95
N LYS A 124 -18.47 -10.90 12.22
CA LYS A 124 -19.33 -11.56 13.22
C LYS A 124 -20.81 -11.21 13.10
N LYS A 125 -21.18 -10.18 12.32
CA LYS A 125 -22.58 -9.76 12.18
C LYS A 125 -23.46 -10.80 11.45
N LEU A 126 -22.85 -11.56 10.54
CA LEU A 126 -23.54 -12.57 9.73
C LEU A 126 -22.72 -13.86 9.69
N LYS A 127 -23.40 -15.00 9.86
CA LYS A 127 -22.79 -16.31 9.63
C LYS A 127 -22.47 -16.48 8.15
N TRP A 128 -21.53 -17.37 7.85
CA TRP A 128 -21.04 -17.57 6.49
C TRP A 128 -22.14 -17.98 5.50
N GLU A 129 -23.08 -18.80 5.96
CA GLU A 129 -24.20 -19.34 5.20
C GLU A 129 -25.18 -18.22 4.80
N ASP A 130 -25.33 -17.20 5.64
CA ASP A 130 -26.24 -16.07 5.47
C ASP A 130 -25.63 -14.92 4.62
N ARG A 131 -24.34 -15.01 4.26
CA ARG A 131 -23.68 -14.01 3.42
C ARG A 131 -24.13 -14.12 1.97
N ASP A 132 -24.19 -12.98 1.29
CA ASP A 132 -24.53 -12.90 -0.12
C ASP A 132 -23.51 -13.71 -0.95
N PRO A 133 -23.96 -14.73 -1.70
CA PRO A 133 -23.07 -15.60 -2.47
C PRO A 133 -22.54 -14.95 -3.75
N THR A 134 -23.09 -13.79 -4.16
CA THR A 134 -22.61 -13.07 -5.34
C THR A 134 -21.20 -12.52 -5.12
N ALA A 135 -20.38 -12.56 -6.16
CA ALA A 135 -19.07 -11.93 -6.15
C ALA A 135 -19.23 -10.42 -5.98
N PHE A 136 -18.42 -9.80 -5.14
CA PHE A 136 -18.50 -8.38 -4.84
C PHE A 136 -17.18 -7.68 -5.09
N TRP A 137 -17.24 -6.51 -5.71
CA TRP A 137 -16.12 -5.59 -5.79
C TRP A 137 -16.62 -4.15 -5.74
N LYS A 138 -15.92 -3.31 -4.98
CA LYS A 138 -16.12 -1.86 -4.97
C LYS A 138 -14.76 -1.18 -4.93
N GLY A 139 -14.48 -0.31 -5.89
CA GLY A 139 -13.20 0.38 -5.99
C GLY A 139 -13.15 1.34 -7.17
N ASN A 140 -12.06 2.09 -7.30
CA ASN A 140 -11.85 2.96 -8.45
C ASN A 140 -11.37 2.12 -9.64
N PRO A 141 -12.14 2.05 -10.74
CA PRO A 141 -11.78 1.23 -11.90
C PRO A 141 -10.68 1.88 -12.76
N TYR A 142 -10.48 3.20 -12.65
CA TYR A 142 -9.60 3.95 -13.54
C TYR A 142 -8.12 3.89 -13.14
N VAL A 143 -7.76 3.17 -12.07
CA VAL A 143 -6.36 3.05 -11.62
C VAL A 143 -5.60 1.91 -12.32
N ALA A 144 -6.30 0.98 -12.96
CA ALA A 144 -5.69 -0.13 -13.70
C ALA A 144 -6.64 -0.67 -14.78
N ALA A 145 -6.12 -0.97 -15.97
CA ALA A 145 -6.90 -1.49 -17.09
C ALA A 145 -7.68 -2.78 -16.73
N VAL A 146 -7.09 -3.65 -15.91
CA VAL A 146 -7.75 -4.87 -15.43
C VAL A 146 -9.02 -4.59 -14.61
N ARG A 147 -9.07 -3.47 -13.88
CA ARG A 147 -10.25 -3.06 -13.10
C ARG A 147 -11.32 -2.45 -13.99
N GLU A 148 -10.93 -1.72 -15.03
CA GLU A 148 -11.85 -1.25 -16.06
C GLU A 148 -12.47 -2.43 -16.82
N ASP A 149 -11.66 -3.44 -17.17
CA ASP A 149 -12.14 -4.68 -17.79
C ASP A 149 -13.09 -5.45 -16.87
N LEU A 150 -12.79 -5.52 -15.56
CA LEU A 150 -13.68 -6.14 -14.56
C LEU A 150 -15.08 -5.51 -14.61
N MET A 151 -15.20 -4.19 -14.79
CA MET A 151 -16.49 -3.50 -14.85
C MET A 151 -17.37 -3.95 -16.03
N LYS A 152 -16.79 -4.51 -17.10
CA LYS A 152 -17.56 -5.06 -18.24
C LYS A 152 -18.41 -6.26 -17.82
N CYS A 153 -18.02 -6.99 -16.78
CA CYS A 153 -18.80 -8.11 -16.23
C CYS A 153 -20.16 -7.67 -15.65
N ASN A 154 -20.32 -6.39 -15.28
CA ASN A 154 -21.58 -5.87 -14.76
C ASN A 154 -22.72 -5.92 -15.81
N LEU A 155 -22.38 -5.96 -17.10
CA LEU A 155 -23.34 -6.06 -18.20
C LEU A 155 -23.70 -7.51 -18.57
N SER A 156 -22.81 -8.46 -18.25
CA SER A 156 -22.89 -9.84 -18.75
C SER A 156 -23.15 -10.90 -17.67
N ASP A 157 -22.77 -10.66 -16.42
CA ASP A 157 -22.87 -11.64 -15.34
C ASP A 157 -23.78 -11.15 -14.21
N ARG A 158 -24.87 -11.89 -13.96
CA ARG A 158 -25.79 -11.61 -12.85
C ARG A 158 -25.24 -12.04 -11.49
N ASN A 159 -24.12 -12.76 -11.46
CA ASN A 159 -23.51 -13.28 -10.24
C ASN A 159 -22.43 -12.37 -9.65
N ALA A 160 -22.15 -11.21 -10.27
CA ALA A 160 -21.18 -10.23 -9.78
C ALA A 160 -21.86 -8.87 -9.51
N ARG A 161 -21.58 -8.30 -8.34
CA ARG A 161 -21.96 -6.95 -7.93
C ARG A 161 -20.73 -6.05 -7.91
N LEU A 162 -20.59 -5.24 -8.95
CA LEU A 162 -19.43 -4.39 -9.17
C LEU A 162 -19.82 -2.92 -9.05
N TYR A 163 -19.14 -2.18 -8.19
CA TYR A 163 -19.44 -0.77 -7.91
C TYR A 163 -18.23 0.13 -8.18
N ASN A 164 -18.42 1.11 -9.04
CA ASN A 164 -17.44 2.18 -9.22
C ASN A 164 -17.40 3.07 -7.96
N GLN A 165 -16.24 3.16 -7.33
CA GLN A 165 -15.96 4.09 -6.26
C GLN A 165 -15.28 5.35 -6.83
N ASP A 166 -16.10 6.38 -7.04
CA ASP A 166 -15.63 7.70 -7.47
C ASP A 166 -14.86 8.38 -6.34
N TRP A 167 -13.53 8.44 -6.48
CA TRP A 167 -12.64 9.04 -5.50
C TRP A 167 -12.82 10.55 -5.35
N ILE A 168 -13.23 11.27 -6.41
CA ILE A 168 -13.47 12.72 -6.32
C ILE A 168 -14.66 12.93 -5.39
N LYS A 169 -15.75 12.19 -5.61
CA LYS A 169 -16.94 12.25 -4.77
C LYS A 169 -16.67 11.78 -3.35
N GLU A 170 -16.00 10.63 -3.17
CA GLU A 170 -15.72 10.07 -1.85
C GLU A 170 -14.78 10.96 -1.04
N SER A 171 -13.82 11.64 -1.68
CA SER A 171 -12.95 12.61 -1.00
C SER A 171 -13.73 13.76 -0.39
N GLY A 172 -14.74 14.29 -1.10
CA GLY A 172 -15.66 15.31 -0.57
C GLY A 172 -16.57 14.81 0.56
N GLN A 173 -16.76 13.50 0.70
CA GLN A 173 -17.60 12.88 1.72
C GLN A 173 -16.81 12.25 2.87
N GLY A 174 -15.48 12.29 2.81
CA GLY A 174 -14.58 11.68 3.79
C GLY A 174 -14.63 10.14 3.79
N TYR A 175 -14.88 9.53 2.63
CA TYR A 175 -14.87 8.07 2.43
C TYR A 175 -15.81 7.29 3.38
N LYS A 176 -16.88 7.94 3.88
CA LYS A 176 -17.80 7.34 4.86
C LYS A 176 -18.51 6.08 4.37
N HIS A 177 -18.65 5.93 3.05
CA HIS A 177 -19.31 4.79 2.39
C HIS A 177 -18.32 3.73 1.88
N SER A 178 -17.05 3.83 2.28
CA SER A 178 -15.95 3.03 1.74
C SER A 178 -15.29 2.16 2.81
N LYS A 179 -16.00 1.88 3.91
CA LYS A 179 -15.50 1.09 5.03
C LYS A 179 -15.42 -0.39 4.67
N LEU A 180 -14.23 -0.98 4.83
CA LEU A 180 -14.00 -2.42 4.63
C LEU A 180 -14.92 -3.34 5.47
N PRO A 181 -15.22 -3.05 6.75
CA PRO A 181 -16.13 -3.87 7.57
C PRO A 181 -17.55 -4.01 6.99
N ASP A 182 -17.98 -3.04 6.16
CA ASP A 182 -19.30 -3.08 5.54
C ASP A 182 -19.34 -4.10 4.39
N GLN A 183 -18.20 -4.60 3.93
CA GLN A 183 -18.11 -5.61 2.86
C GLN A 183 -18.25 -7.05 3.38
N CYS A 184 -18.22 -7.26 4.71
CA CYS A 184 -18.23 -8.58 5.33
C CYS A 184 -19.55 -9.37 5.15
N HIS A 185 -20.59 -8.75 4.58
CA HIS A 185 -21.85 -9.43 4.24
C HIS A 185 -21.79 -10.19 2.91
N HIS A 186 -20.69 -10.06 2.15
CA HIS A 186 -20.44 -10.84 0.94
C HIS A 186 -19.55 -12.04 1.24
N ARG A 187 -19.82 -13.15 0.55
CA ARG A 187 -19.03 -14.39 0.64
C ARG A 187 -17.75 -14.31 -0.18
N CYS A 188 -17.86 -13.77 -1.38
CA CYS A 188 -16.80 -13.72 -2.37
C CYS A 188 -16.45 -12.25 -2.65
N VAL A 189 -15.33 -11.76 -2.10
CA VAL A 189 -14.84 -10.41 -2.35
C VAL A 189 -13.66 -10.48 -3.31
N CYS A 190 -13.76 -9.83 -4.47
CA CYS A 190 -12.68 -9.80 -5.45
C CYS A 190 -11.51 -8.98 -4.91
N PRO A 191 -10.27 -9.49 -4.97
CA PRO A 191 -9.11 -8.79 -4.45
C PRO A 191 -8.84 -7.52 -5.25
N HIS A 192 -8.35 -6.50 -4.55
CA HIS A 192 -7.84 -5.26 -5.12
C HIS A 192 -6.45 -5.50 -5.72
N SER A 193 -6.35 -6.30 -6.78
CA SER A 193 -5.08 -6.43 -7.49
C SER A 193 -4.76 -5.08 -8.17
N PHE A 194 -3.56 -4.58 -7.94
CA PHE A 194 -3.00 -3.39 -8.60
C PHE A 194 -2.47 -3.76 -9.99
#